data_AF-A0A554J562-F1
#
_entry.id   AF-A0A554J562-F1
#
_cell.length_a   1.000
_cell.length_b   1.000
_cell.length_c   1.000
_cell.angle_alpha   90.00
_cell.angle_beta   90.00
_cell.angle_gamma   90.00
#
_symmetry.space_group_name_H-M   'P 1'
#
loop_
_entity.id
_entity.type
_entity.pdbx_description
1 polymer ?
#
loop_
_entity_poly.entity_id
_entity_poly.type
_entity_poly.pdbx_seq_one_letter_code
_entity_poly.pdbx_strand_id
1 'polypeptide(L)'
;MRYSRERGVTLIDTLVGSALMLVVFLGIAAAFELSVEVVSNNKARAGAIALANERMEYLKSLTYPQIGVEGGIPAGNVPQLESVALNGVSYTRRIFVAYTDDLKDGLGAADTNGIIADFKTIRVEVSWVSRQGERSVALIGRVSPTGVETAVPGGVLTIIVVDANNIPFQNAQVQIVNASTSPIINITTYTGEDGAISFIGAPAASNYQIVVSKTGYSTAQTYPVTTQNPNPTPRHLTVVKKKAETGPSLMMRNVEREEAR
;
A
#
# COMPACT_ATOMS: atom_id res chain seq x y z
N MET A 1 13.71 56.71 63.62
CA MET A 1 13.79 55.25 63.35
C MET A 1 12.53 54.81 62.62
N ARG A 2 12.63 54.46 61.33
CA ARG A 2 11.52 53.84 60.58
C ARG A 2 11.63 52.33 60.73
N TYR A 3 10.65 51.70 61.36
CA TYR A 3 10.53 50.24 61.35
C TYR A 3 10.11 49.79 59.96
N SER A 4 11.00 49.05 59.27
CA SER A 4 10.63 48.28 58.09
C SER A 4 9.76 47.11 58.54
N ARG A 5 8.50 47.05 58.10
CA ARG A 5 7.68 45.84 58.22
C ARG A 5 8.11 44.89 57.11
N GLU A 6 8.86 43.85 57.45
CA GLU A 6 9.03 42.74 56.52
C GLU A 6 7.70 41.99 56.39
N ARG A 7 7.13 41.97 55.19
CA ARG A 7 5.93 41.19 54.88
C ARG A 7 6.36 39.75 54.65
N GLY A 8 5.95 38.83 55.53
CA GLY A 8 6.16 37.40 55.35
C GLY A 8 5.27 36.84 54.24
N VAL A 9 5.77 35.82 53.52
CA VAL A 9 5.03 35.07 52.51
C VAL A 9 4.08 34.09 53.19
N THR A 10 2.82 34.01 52.76
CA THR A 10 1.87 33.04 53.34
C THR A 10 2.04 31.64 52.72
N LEU A 11 1.64 30.59 53.43
CA LEU A 11 1.64 29.21 52.91
C LEU A 11 0.78 29.09 51.62
N ILE A 12 -0.25 29.92 51.49
CA ILE A 12 -1.12 29.95 50.31
C ILE A 12 -0.36 30.56 49.12
N ASP A 13 0.41 31.63 49.33
CA ASP A 13 1.19 32.27 48.26
C ASP A 13 2.28 31.32 47.71
N THR A 14 2.93 30.54 48.59
CA THR A 14 3.90 29.53 48.16
C THR A 14 3.24 28.35 47.42
N LEU A 15 2.06 27.93 47.85
CA LEU A 15 1.30 26.86 47.19
C LEU A 15 0.81 27.27 45.81
N VAL A 16 0.23 28.47 45.68
CA VAL A 16 -0.23 29.00 44.39
C VAL A 16 0.96 29.27 43.48
N GLY A 17 2.03 29.89 44.00
CA GLY A 17 3.24 30.17 43.22
C GLY A 17 3.91 28.90 42.71
N SER A 18 4.02 27.85 43.53
CA SER A 18 4.57 26.56 43.11
C SER A 18 3.66 25.83 42.12
N ALA A 19 2.34 25.87 42.28
CA ALA A 19 1.39 25.30 41.32
C ALA A 19 1.48 25.99 39.95
N LEU A 20 1.53 27.33 39.92
CA LEU A 20 1.70 28.10 38.69
C LEU A 20 3.05 27.79 38.01
N MET A 21 4.14 27.72 38.79
CA MET A 21 5.44 27.33 38.27
C MET A 21 5.42 25.92 37.68
N LEU A 22 4.80 24.96 38.36
CA LEU A 22 4.70 23.58 37.88
C LEU A 22 3.96 23.49 36.54
N VAL A 23 2.83 24.20 36.39
CA VAL A 23 2.10 24.26 35.11
C VAL A 23 2.98 24.85 33.99
N VAL A 24 3.73 25.91 34.28
CA VAL A 24 4.66 26.52 33.30
C VAL A 24 5.76 25.55 32.90
N PHE A 25 6.41 24.88 33.86
CA PHE A 25 7.47 23.91 33.57
C PHE A 25 6.97 22.70 32.77
N LEU A 26 5.78 22.18 33.09
CA LEU A 26 5.15 21.11 32.32
C LEU A 26 4.83 21.56 30.90
N GLY A 27 4.32 22.78 30.72
CA GLY A 27 4.07 23.35 29.40
C GLY A 27 5.34 23.46 28.55
N ILE A 28 6.43 23.95 29.14
CA ILE A 28 7.72 24.06 28.45
C ILE A 28 8.29 22.68 28.10
N ALA A 29 8.23 21.72 29.02
CA ALA A 29 8.69 20.35 28.78
C ALA A 29 7.91 19.68 27.64
N ALA A 30 6.58 19.79 27.64
CA ALA A 30 5.73 19.25 26.58
C ALA A 30 6.02 19.91 25.22
N ALA A 31 6.21 21.23 25.18
CA ALA A 31 6.55 21.96 23.96
C ALA A 31 7.93 21.55 23.41
N PHE A 32 8.90 21.31 24.29
CA PHE A 32 10.24 20.84 23.92
C PHE A 32 10.19 19.43 23.32
N GLU A 33 9.48 18.49 23.96
CA GLU A 33 9.31 17.12 23.44
C GLU A 33 8.64 17.11 22.07
N LEU A 34 7.57 17.90 21.90
CA LEU A 34 6.89 18.04 20.61
C LEU A 34 7.84 18.60 19.53
N SER A 35 8.66 19.60 19.89
CA SER A 35 9.62 20.20 18.97
C SER A 35 10.67 19.19 18.50
N VAL A 36 11.24 18.40 19.41
CA VAL A 36 12.19 17.33 19.09
C VAL A 36 11.55 16.29 18.18
N GLU A 37 10.30 15.91 18.45
CA GLU A 37 9.55 14.95 17.66
C GLU A 37 9.29 15.46 16.23
N VAL A 38 8.86 16.71 16.07
CA VAL A 38 8.65 17.34 14.77
C VAL A 38 9.95 17.38 13.96
N VAL A 39 11.06 17.78 14.59
CA VAL A 39 12.37 17.82 13.93
C VAL A 39 12.83 16.43 13.52
N SER A 40 12.70 15.44 14.41
CA SER A 40 13.08 14.06 14.13
C SER A 40 12.25 13.44 13.01
N ASN A 41 10.93 13.67 13.02
CA ASN A 41 10.04 13.20 11.97
C ASN A 41 10.31 13.90 10.63
N ASN A 42 10.62 15.20 10.63
CA ASN A 42 11.00 15.91 9.42
C ASN A 42 12.32 15.39 8.83
N LYS A 43 13.29 15.06 9.68
CA LYS A 43 14.55 14.41 9.26
C LYS A 43 14.28 13.02 8.66
N ALA A 44 13.42 12.22 9.29
CA ALA A 44 13.03 10.91 8.77
C ALA A 44 12.31 11.03 7.41
N ARG A 45 11.40 12.00 7.27
CA ARG A 45 10.70 12.28 6.01
C ARG A 45 11.66 12.69 4.89
N ALA A 46 12.65 13.52 5.18
CA ALA A 46 13.68 13.89 4.20
C ALA A 46 14.50 12.67 3.75
N GLY A 47 14.86 11.78 4.69
CA GLY A 47 15.51 10.51 4.40
C GLY A 47 14.64 9.58 3.54
N ALA A 48 13.35 9.46 3.86
CA ALA A 48 12.40 8.65 3.09
C ALA A 48 12.25 9.16 1.64
N ILE A 49 12.19 10.47 1.44
CA ILE A 49 12.16 11.08 0.09
C ILE A 49 13.45 10.79 -0.68
N ALA A 50 14.62 10.88 -0.03
CA ALA A 50 15.89 10.55 -0.66
C ALA A 50 15.95 9.08 -1.10
N LEU A 51 15.53 8.14 -0.24
CA LEU A 51 15.47 6.70 -0.55
C LEU A 51 14.45 6.39 -1.66
N ALA A 52 13.31 7.09 -1.67
CA ALA A 52 12.30 6.94 -2.71
C ALA A 52 12.82 7.44 -4.08
N ASN A 53 13.50 8.60 -4.10
CA ASN A 53 14.12 9.13 -5.31
C ASN A 53 15.24 8.22 -5.83
N GLU A 54 16.14 7.76 -4.94
CA GLU A 54 17.21 6.80 -5.27
C GLU A 54 16.64 5.56 -5.98
N ARG A 55 15.58 4.98 -5.42
CA ARG A 55 14.96 3.79 -6.03
C ARG A 55 14.19 4.10 -7.30
N MET A 56 13.53 5.26 -7.39
CA MET A 56 12.86 5.69 -8.61
C MET A 56 13.84 5.88 -9.77
N GLU A 57 14.99 6.51 -9.52
CA GLU A 57 16.04 6.68 -10.53
C GLU A 57 16.69 5.35 -10.92
N TYR A 58 16.91 4.43 -9.97
CA TYR A 58 17.33 3.06 -10.29
C TYR A 58 16.33 2.37 -11.23
N LEU A 59 15.03 2.41 -10.94
CA LEU A 59 13.99 1.80 -11.79
C LEU A 59 13.93 2.44 -13.17
N LYS A 60 14.13 3.76 -13.28
CA LYS A 60 14.21 4.48 -14.56
C LYS A 60 15.47 4.14 -15.37
N SER A 61 16.55 3.72 -14.71
CA SER A 61 17.78 3.30 -15.39
C SER A 61 17.68 1.92 -16.04
N LEU A 62 16.68 1.12 -15.65
CA LEU A 62 16.41 -0.19 -16.23
C LEU A 62 15.80 -0.06 -17.62
N THR A 63 16.07 -1.05 -18.49
CA THR A 63 15.35 -1.14 -19.77
C THR A 63 13.87 -1.44 -19.52
N TYR A 64 12.98 -0.96 -20.40
CA TYR A 64 11.53 -1.14 -20.22
C TYR A 64 11.10 -2.59 -19.90
N PRO A 65 11.62 -3.65 -20.55
CA PRO A 65 11.27 -5.03 -20.20
C PRO A 65 11.70 -5.44 -18.78
N GLN A 66 12.80 -4.89 -18.26
CA GLN A 66 13.35 -5.21 -16.94
C GLN A 66 12.62 -4.49 -15.78
N ILE A 67 11.81 -3.46 -16.08
CA ILE A 67 11.01 -2.76 -15.07
C ILE A 67 9.88 -3.68 -14.62
N GLY A 68 10.06 -4.28 -13.45
CA GLY A 68 9.12 -5.19 -12.81
C GLY A 68 9.63 -5.54 -11.42
N VAL A 69 8.83 -6.27 -10.65
CA VAL A 69 9.18 -6.69 -9.30
C VAL A 69 9.17 -8.20 -9.16
N GLU A 70 9.98 -8.72 -8.25
CA GLU A 70 10.02 -10.14 -7.92
C GLU A 70 8.65 -10.58 -7.43
N GLY A 71 8.08 -11.63 -8.02
CA GLY A 71 6.72 -12.08 -7.67
C GLY A 71 5.59 -11.20 -8.21
N GLY A 72 5.90 -10.15 -8.96
CA GLY A 72 4.95 -9.20 -9.53
C GLY A 72 4.48 -9.51 -10.95
N ILE A 73 3.57 -8.66 -11.43
CA ILE A 73 3.10 -8.61 -12.81
C ILE A 73 3.19 -7.13 -13.26
N PRO A 74 4.21 -6.74 -14.06
CA PRO A 74 5.25 -7.56 -14.66
C PRO A 74 6.26 -8.12 -13.66
N ALA A 75 6.80 -9.30 -13.98
CA ALA A 75 7.93 -9.88 -13.26
C ALA A 75 9.21 -9.08 -13.53
N GLY A 76 10.04 -8.92 -12.51
CA GLY A 76 11.38 -8.34 -12.61
C GLY A 76 12.26 -8.78 -11.45
N ASN A 77 13.42 -8.14 -11.33
CA ASN A 77 14.47 -8.53 -10.36
C ASN A 77 14.53 -7.59 -9.14
N VAL A 78 13.53 -6.72 -8.99
CA VAL A 78 13.50 -5.75 -7.89
C VAL A 78 12.58 -6.28 -6.80
N PRO A 79 13.05 -6.39 -5.54
CA PRO A 79 12.20 -6.90 -4.46
C PRO A 79 10.99 -5.97 -4.23
N GLN A 80 9.82 -6.56 -4.00
CA GLN A 80 8.59 -5.80 -3.68
C GLN A 80 8.67 -5.09 -2.32
N LEU A 81 9.39 -5.67 -1.36
CA LEU A 81 9.55 -5.16 0.00
C LEU A 81 11.01 -5.28 0.42
N GLU A 82 11.55 -4.22 0.99
CA GLU A 82 12.94 -4.14 1.43
C GLU A 82 13.05 -3.26 2.69
N SER A 83 13.81 -3.71 3.69
CA SER A 83 14.16 -2.89 4.85
C SER A 83 15.49 -2.18 4.61
N VAL A 84 15.51 -0.86 4.83
CA VAL A 84 16.68 -0.01 4.59
C VAL A 84 16.89 0.91 5.78
N ALA A 85 18.13 1.11 6.20
CA ALA A 85 18.46 2.06 7.26
C ALA A 85 19.20 3.27 6.69
N LEU A 86 18.80 4.47 7.10
CA LEU A 86 19.48 5.72 6.74
C LEU A 86 19.52 6.66 7.96
N ASN A 87 20.72 7.10 8.33
CA ASN A 87 20.95 8.02 9.48
C ASN A 87 20.37 7.51 10.81
N GLY A 88 20.42 6.19 11.05
CA GLY A 88 19.91 5.57 12.28
C GLY A 88 18.38 5.37 12.31
N VAL A 89 17.68 5.71 11.23
CA VAL A 89 16.24 5.45 11.07
C VAL A 89 16.07 4.23 10.17
N SER A 90 15.21 3.30 10.58
CA SER A 90 14.82 2.14 9.76
C SER A 90 13.58 2.48 8.95
N TYR A 91 13.61 2.10 7.67
CA TYR A 91 12.53 2.30 6.71
C TYR A 91 12.14 0.98 6.09
N THR A 92 10.88 0.87 5.70
CA THR A 92 10.39 -0.19 4.81
C THR A 92 10.04 0.42 3.46
N ARG A 93 10.75 -0.02 2.42
CA ARG A 93 10.53 0.36 1.03
C ARG A 93 9.66 -0.68 0.36
N ARG A 94 8.52 -0.25 -0.17
CA ARG A 94 7.60 -1.04 -0.97
C ARG A 94 7.62 -0.55 -2.41
N ILE A 95 7.79 -1.48 -3.35
CA ILE A 95 7.84 -1.19 -4.78
C ILE A 95 6.70 -1.95 -5.44
N PHE A 96 5.91 -1.23 -6.22
CA PHE A 96 4.82 -1.79 -7.00
C PHE A 96 4.97 -1.33 -8.45
N VAL A 97 4.88 -2.27 -9.38
CA VAL A 97 4.92 -2.01 -10.82
C VAL A 97 3.76 -2.74 -11.44
N ALA A 98 3.00 -2.05 -12.30
CA ALA A 98 1.91 -2.64 -13.06
C ALA A 98 1.85 -2.02 -14.45
N TYR A 99 1.43 -2.81 -15.45
CA TYR A 99 0.97 -2.26 -16.72
C TYR A 99 -0.31 -1.46 -16.50
N THR A 100 -0.50 -0.40 -17.28
CA THR A 100 -1.61 0.53 -17.14
C THR A 100 -2.14 0.90 -18.51
N ASP A 101 -3.47 0.91 -18.61
CA ASP A 101 -4.30 1.29 -19.75
C ASP A 101 -4.54 2.81 -19.71
N ASP A 102 -4.26 3.54 -20.78
CA ASP A 102 -4.40 5.00 -20.85
C ASP A 102 -5.76 5.41 -21.42
N LEU A 103 -6.53 6.20 -20.67
CA LEU A 103 -7.82 6.75 -21.10
C LEU A 103 -7.80 7.51 -22.43
N LYS A 104 -6.62 7.89 -22.92
CA LYS A 104 -6.44 8.79 -24.06
C LYS A 104 -6.81 8.15 -25.40
N ASP A 105 -6.60 6.86 -25.59
CA ASP A 105 -6.93 6.14 -26.83
C ASP A 105 -7.98 5.03 -26.63
N GLY A 106 -8.54 4.94 -25.43
CA GLY A 106 -9.67 4.09 -25.09
C GLY A 106 -9.39 3.35 -23.78
N LEU A 107 -10.23 2.40 -23.42
CA LEU A 107 -9.93 1.47 -22.33
C LEU A 107 -10.43 0.09 -22.73
N GLY A 108 -9.72 -0.95 -22.32
CA GLY A 108 -10.18 -2.33 -22.50
C GLY A 108 -10.45 -2.66 -23.98
N ALA A 109 -11.68 -3.09 -24.27
CA ALA A 109 -12.08 -3.41 -25.64
C ALA A 109 -12.35 -2.17 -26.52
N ALA A 110 -12.45 -0.98 -25.93
CA ALA A 110 -12.67 0.28 -26.65
C ALA A 110 -11.36 1.00 -27.00
N ASP A 111 -10.22 0.42 -26.63
CA ASP A 111 -8.88 0.83 -27.04
C ASP A 111 -8.77 0.86 -28.58
N THR A 112 -8.20 1.94 -29.11
CA THR A 112 -8.12 2.24 -30.54
C THR A 112 -7.28 1.21 -31.31
N ASN A 113 -6.25 0.65 -30.68
CA ASN A 113 -5.32 -0.28 -31.30
C ASN A 113 -5.43 -1.72 -30.74
N GLY A 114 -6.19 -1.90 -29.66
CA GLY A 114 -6.44 -3.15 -28.95
C GLY A 114 -5.32 -3.56 -27.98
N ILE A 115 -4.40 -2.66 -27.63
CA ILE A 115 -3.24 -2.90 -26.75
C ILE A 115 -3.36 -2.03 -25.50
N ILE A 116 -4.12 -2.55 -24.53
CA ILE A 116 -4.41 -1.93 -23.22
C ILE A 116 -3.19 -1.74 -22.28
N ALA A 117 -1.97 -2.00 -22.76
CA ALA A 117 -0.75 -1.99 -21.95
C ALA A 117 0.17 -0.85 -22.41
N ASP A 118 -0.34 0.37 -22.38
CA ASP A 118 0.32 1.58 -22.87
C ASP A 118 1.66 1.85 -22.18
N PHE A 119 1.65 1.80 -20.84
CA PHE A 119 2.81 2.13 -20.03
C PHE A 119 2.85 1.31 -18.74
N LYS A 120 3.99 1.36 -18.05
CA LYS A 120 4.13 0.82 -16.70
C LYS A 120 4.00 1.95 -15.69
N THR A 121 3.09 1.81 -14.75
CA THR A 121 3.06 2.65 -13.54
C THR A 121 4.02 2.05 -12.52
N ILE A 122 4.90 2.89 -11.98
CA ILE A 122 5.82 2.55 -10.90
C ILE A 122 5.39 3.34 -9.67
N ARG A 123 5.19 2.65 -8.54
CA ARG A 123 4.99 3.27 -7.23
C ARG A 123 6.09 2.81 -6.29
N VAL A 124 6.86 3.76 -5.78
CA VAL A 124 7.85 3.53 -4.71
C VAL A 124 7.33 4.20 -3.45
N GLU A 125 7.00 3.40 -2.45
CA GLU A 125 6.55 3.87 -1.14
C GLU A 125 7.60 3.57 -0.09
N VAL A 126 7.93 4.55 0.74
CA VAL A 126 8.88 4.40 1.84
C VAL A 126 8.16 4.78 3.12
N SER A 127 8.14 3.85 4.06
CA SER A 127 7.46 3.97 5.36
C SER A 127 8.45 3.93 6.51
N TRP A 128 8.14 4.63 7.60
CA TRP A 128 8.90 4.63 8.85
C TRP A 128 7.96 4.79 10.03
N VAL A 129 8.41 4.35 11.21
CA VAL A 129 7.68 4.53 12.46
C VAL A 129 8.14 5.82 13.13
N SER A 130 7.19 6.70 13.43
CA SER A 130 7.37 7.86 14.30
C SER A 130 6.66 7.64 15.64
N ARG A 131 6.84 8.53 16.61
CA ARG A 131 6.10 8.46 17.89
C ARG A 131 4.58 8.50 17.72
N GLN A 132 4.08 9.11 16.65
CA GLN A 132 2.65 9.20 16.34
C GLN A 132 2.14 8.03 15.49
N GLY A 133 2.96 7.00 15.29
CA GLY A 133 2.64 5.85 14.45
C GLY A 133 3.39 5.84 13.12
N GLU A 134 2.96 4.95 12.23
CA GLU A 134 3.53 4.75 10.91
C GLU A 134 3.27 5.96 9.99
N ARG A 135 4.30 6.35 9.25
CA ARG A 135 4.27 7.42 8.26
C ARG A 135 4.84 6.87 6.97
N SER A 136 4.35 7.36 5.83
CA SER A 136 4.92 7.01 4.53
C SER A 136 4.97 8.19 3.58
N VAL A 137 5.83 8.07 2.57
CA VAL A 137 5.82 8.90 1.36
C VAL A 137 5.83 7.97 0.15
N ALA A 138 5.12 8.36 -0.90
CA ALA A 138 5.10 7.61 -2.15
C ALA A 138 5.46 8.50 -3.33
N LEU A 139 6.28 7.98 -4.23
CA LEU A 139 6.55 8.55 -5.55
C LEU A 139 5.89 7.65 -6.60
N ILE A 140 5.19 8.28 -7.53
CA ILE A 140 4.54 7.60 -8.65
C ILE A 140 5.18 8.09 -9.94
N GLY A 141 5.63 7.15 -10.77
CA GLY A 141 6.19 7.41 -12.09
C GLY A 141 5.47 6.58 -13.15
N ARG A 142 5.60 7.01 -14.41
CA ARG A 142 5.13 6.28 -15.58
C ARG A 142 6.30 6.09 -16.53
N VAL A 143 6.42 4.91 -17.13
CA VAL A 143 7.45 4.60 -18.12
C VAL A 143 6.79 3.93 -19.30
N SER A 144 6.98 4.47 -20.49
CA SER A 144 6.47 3.92 -21.75
C SER A 144 7.55 3.10 -22.47
N PRO A 145 7.17 2.12 -23.30
CA PRO A 145 8.12 1.41 -24.14
C PRO A 145 8.78 2.38 -25.14
N THR A 146 9.98 2.05 -25.61
CA THR A 146 10.62 2.79 -26.70
C THR A 146 9.94 2.44 -28.02
N GLY A 147 9.27 3.42 -28.64
CA GLY A 147 8.58 3.23 -29.93
C GLY A 147 7.07 3.10 -29.75
N VAL A 148 6.45 2.26 -30.59
CA VAL A 148 5.00 1.98 -30.54
C VAL A 148 4.73 0.99 -29.42
N GLU A 149 3.60 1.13 -28.75
CA GLU A 149 3.09 0.17 -27.79
C GLU A 149 3.03 -1.26 -28.35
N THR A 150 3.28 -2.22 -27.48
CA THR A 150 3.35 -3.63 -27.88
C THR A 150 2.52 -4.48 -26.94
N ALA A 151 1.80 -5.44 -27.53
CA ALA A 151 1.02 -6.39 -26.77
C ALA A 151 1.91 -7.15 -25.78
N VAL A 152 1.53 -7.11 -24.50
CA VAL A 152 2.23 -7.82 -23.44
C VAL A 152 1.80 -9.29 -23.40
N PRO A 153 2.71 -10.21 -23.02
CA PRO A 153 2.34 -11.62 -22.85
C PRO A 153 1.36 -11.77 -21.68
N GLY A 154 0.40 -12.69 -21.80
CA GLY A 154 -0.55 -13.01 -20.73
C GLY A 154 -1.99 -12.61 -21.04
N GLY A 155 -2.81 -12.52 -20.00
CA GLY A 155 -4.18 -12.01 -20.03
C GLY A 155 -4.36 -10.87 -19.01
N VAL A 156 -5.61 -10.51 -18.74
CA VAL A 156 -5.94 -9.57 -17.65
C VAL A 156 -6.52 -10.37 -16.50
N LEU A 157 -5.95 -10.20 -15.31
CA LEU A 157 -6.49 -10.78 -14.07
C LEU A 157 -7.18 -9.68 -13.27
N THR A 158 -8.51 -9.73 -13.20
CA THR A 158 -9.30 -8.76 -12.42
C THR A 158 -9.90 -9.41 -11.17
N ILE A 159 -9.66 -8.78 -10.03
CA ILE A 159 -10.23 -9.13 -8.73
C ILE A 159 -11.19 -8.01 -8.34
N ILE A 160 -12.41 -8.37 -7.97
CA ILE A 160 -13.45 -7.45 -7.50
C ILE A 160 -13.77 -7.82 -6.06
N VAL A 161 -13.76 -6.84 -5.18
CA VAL A 161 -14.12 -6.97 -3.77
C VAL A 161 -15.30 -6.08 -3.47
N VAL A 162 -16.33 -6.65 -2.86
CA VAL A 162 -17.57 -5.95 -2.53
C VAL A 162 -17.94 -6.16 -1.07
N ASP A 163 -18.76 -5.27 -0.53
CA ASP A 163 -19.37 -5.42 0.77
C ASP A 163 -20.60 -6.34 0.73
N ALA A 164 -21.33 -6.41 1.85
CA ALA A 164 -22.51 -7.26 1.94
C ALA A 164 -23.68 -6.85 1.04
N ASN A 165 -23.69 -5.61 0.55
CA ASN A 165 -24.71 -5.02 -0.30
C ASN A 165 -24.27 -4.94 -1.78
N ASN A 166 -23.17 -5.61 -2.14
CA ASN A 166 -22.53 -5.55 -3.45
C ASN A 166 -21.97 -4.16 -3.81
N ILE A 167 -21.64 -3.34 -2.82
CA ILE A 167 -20.98 -2.05 -3.02
C ILE A 167 -19.47 -2.29 -3.09
N PRO A 168 -18.74 -1.66 -4.03
CA PRO A 168 -17.28 -1.66 -4.07
C PRO A 168 -16.61 -1.46 -2.72
N PHE A 169 -15.69 -2.35 -2.36
CA PHE A 169 -15.03 -2.31 -1.06
C PHE A 169 -13.56 -1.89 -1.18
N GLN A 170 -13.31 -0.63 -0.87
CA GLN A 170 -12.00 0.01 -0.96
C GLN A 170 -11.06 -0.38 0.20
N ASN A 171 -9.75 -0.33 -0.05
CA ASN A 171 -8.70 -0.53 0.94
C ASN A 171 -8.76 -1.91 1.62
N ALA A 172 -9.21 -2.94 0.91
CA ALA A 172 -9.06 -4.32 1.32
C ALA A 172 -7.72 -4.86 0.86
N GLN A 173 -6.98 -5.54 1.74
CA GLN A 173 -5.74 -6.19 1.35
C GLN A 173 -6.06 -7.41 0.49
N VAL A 174 -5.44 -7.50 -0.68
CA VAL A 174 -5.56 -8.62 -1.61
C VAL A 174 -4.19 -9.28 -1.73
N GLN A 175 -4.13 -10.57 -1.43
CA GLN A 175 -2.99 -11.45 -1.66
C GLN A 175 -3.28 -12.31 -2.88
N ILE A 176 -2.37 -12.32 -3.85
CA ILE A 176 -2.48 -13.10 -5.09
C ILE A 176 -1.27 -14.01 -5.17
N VAL A 177 -1.49 -15.32 -5.14
CA VAL A 177 -0.43 -16.31 -5.19
C VAL A 177 -0.66 -17.28 -6.34
N ASN A 178 0.39 -17.54 -7.12
CA ASN A 178 0.43 -18.65 -8.04
C ASN A 178 1.85 -19.26 -8.05
N ALA A 179 1.99 -20.41 -7.39
CA ALA A 179 3.26 -21.13 -7.32
C ALA A 179 3.56 -21.98 -8.56
N SER A 180 2.60 -22.11 -9.49
CA SER A 180 2.77 -22.89 -10.72
C SER A 180 3.33 -22.09 -11.89
N THR A 181 3.41 -20.75 -11.75
CA THR A 181 4.04 -19.89 -12.75
C THR A 181 5.56 -19.82 -12.55
N SER A 182 6.28 -19.53 -13.62
CA SER A 182 7.71 -19.22 -13.58
C SER A 182 7.95 -17.86 -14.24
N PRO A 183 8.33 -16.81 -13.50
CA PRO A 183 8.53 -16.77 -12.03
C PRO A 183 7.25 -17.00 -11.22
N ILE A 184 7.41 -17.42 -9.96
CA ILE A 184 6.30 -17.55 -9.00
C ILE A 184 5.65 -16.18 -8.80
N ILE A 185 4.32 -16.13 -8.77
CA ILE A 185 3.58 -14.90 -8.47
C ILE A 185 3.21 -14.88 -6.99
N ASN A 186 3.50 -13.78 -6.31
CA ASN A 186 3.10 -13.51 -4.94
C ASN A 186 2.99 -12.00 -4.76
N ILE A 187 1.78 -11.46 -4.87
CA ILE A 187 1.52 -10.02 -4.85
C ILE A 187 0.63 -9.71 -3.66
N THR A 188 1.07 -8.77 -2.82
CA THR A 188 0.22 -8.09 -1.86
C THR A 188 -0.15 -6.73 -2.43
N THR A 189 -1.44 -6.40 -2.47
CA THR A 189 -1.94 -5.09 -2.91
C THR A 189 -3.20 -4.70 -2.15
N TYR A 190 -3.76 -3.54 -2.45
CA TYR A 190 -5.02 -3.05 -1.89
C TYR A 190 -6.00 -2.68 -2.98
N THR A 191 -7.30 -2.86 -2.74
CA THR A 191 -8.35 -2.44 -3.66
C THR A 191 -8.48 -0.92 -3.74
N GLY A 192 -8.78 -0.43 -4.95
CA GLY A 192 -9.08 0.98 -5.23
C GLY A 192 -10.47 1.41 -4.77
N GLU A 193 -10.85 2.66 -5.06
CA GLU A 193 -12.18 3.23 -4.78
C GLU A 193 -13.31 2.46 -5.47
N ASP A 194 -13.00 1.86 -6.62
CA ASP A 194 -13.86 0.98 -7.40
C ASP A 194 -13.95 -0.45 -6.83
N GLY A 195 -13.27 -0.73 -5.71
CA GLY A 195 -13.26 -2.04 -5.06
C GLY A 195 -12.60 -3.12 -5.91
N ALA A 196 -11.91 -2.75 -6.99
CA ALA A 196 -11.33 -3.67 -7.93
C ALA A 196 -9.81 -3.48 -8.04
N ILE A 197 -9.15 -4.49 -8.59
CA ILE A 197 -7.78 -4.40 -9.05
C ILE A 197 -7.58 -5.30 -10.26
N SER A 198 -6.91 -4.77 -11.28
CA SER A 198 -6.64 -5.46 -12.53
C SER A 198 -5.14 -5.54 -12.78
N PHE A 199 -4.66 -6.73 -13.14
CA PHE A 199 -3.29 -6.98 -13.56
C PHE A 199 -3.25 -7.37 -15.03
N ILE A 200 -2.88 -6.41 -15.86
CA ILE A 200 -2.65 -6.61 -17.29
C ILE A 200 -1.32 -7.36 -17.46
N GLY A 201 -1.26 -8.33 -18.38
CA GLY A 201 -0.07 -9.15 -18.61
C GLY A 201 0.12 -10.26 -17.57
N ALA A 202 -0.94 -10.66 -16.86
CA ALA A 202 -0.89 -11.81 -15.96
C ALA A 202 -0.58 -13.09 -16.76
N PRO A 203 0.44 -13.89 -16.39
CA PRO A 203 0.77 -15.12 -17.10
C PRO A 203 -0.42 -16.05 -17.26
N ALA A 204 -0.52 -16.73 -18.41
CA ALA A 204 -1.59 -17.70 -18.61
C ALA A 204 -1.31 -18.95 -17.77
N ALA A 205 -2.07 -19.11 -16.69
CA ALA A 205 -1.97 -20.22 -15.76
C ALA A 205 -3.31 -20.44 -15.03
N SER A 206 -3.51 -21.66 -14.55
CA SER A 206 -4.57 -21.98 -13.59
C SER A 206 -4.08 -21.75 -12.15
N ASN A 207 -5.00 -21.88 -11.19
CA ASN A 207 -4.69 -21.87 -9.76
C ASN A 207 -4.16 -20.54 -9.22
N TYR A 208 -4.66 -19.41 -9.72
CA TYR A 208 -4.50 -18.13 -9.05
C TYR A 208 -5.30 -18.12 -7.75
N GLN A 209 -4.58 -18.15 -6.63
CA GLN A 209 -5.14 -18.15 -5.28
C GLN A 209 -5.27 -16.70 -4.83
N ILE A 210 -6.47 -16.34 -4.36
CA ILE A 210 -6.77 -14.98 -3.93
C ILE A 210 -7.24 -15.05 -2.49
N VAL A 211 -6.63 -14.25 -1.62
CA VAL A 211 -7.07 -14.06 -0.24
C VAL A 211 -7.27 -12.57 -0.01
N VAL A 212 -8.42 -12.20 0.54
CA VAL A 212 -8.81 -10.83 0.81
C VAL A 212 -9.09 -10.66 2.29
N SER A 213 -8.54 -9.61 2.89
CA SER A 213 -8.68 -9.31 4.32
C SER A 213 -8.63 -7.82 4.61
N LYS A 214 -9.25 -7.41 5.72
CA LYS A 214 -9.23 -6.05 6.24
C LYS A 214 -9.58 -6.10 7.73
N THR A 215 -8.84 -5.36 8.55
CA THR A 215 -9.07 -5.32 10.00
C THR A 215 -10.51 -4.88 10.31
N GLY A 216 -11.19 -5.63 11.18
CA GLY A 216 -12.61 -5.42 11.53
C GLY A 216 -13.62 -6.08 10.57
N TYR A 217 -13.17 -6.79 9.53
CA TYR A 217 -14.01 -7.46 8.55
C TYR A 217 -13.65 -8.95 8.39
N SER A 218 -14.59 -9.73 7.85
CA SER A 218 -14.38 -11.14 7.51
C SER A 218 -13.31 -11.31 6.43
N THR A 219 -12.68 -12.49 6.38
CA THR A 219 -11.78 -12.86 5.28
C THR A 219 -12.57 -13.54 4.15
N ALA A 220 -12.12 -13.35 2.91
CA ALA A 220 -12.66 -14.04 1.75
C ALA A 220 -11.51 -14.64 0.94
N GLN A 221 -11.69 -15.83 0.39
CA GLN A 221 -10.63 -16.49 -0.39
C GLN A 221 -11.21 -17.40 -1.48
N THR A 222 -10.38 -17.72 -2.47
CA THR A 222 -10.68 -18.75 -3.46
C THR A 222 -10.21 -20.13 -3.01
N TYR A 223 -10.88 -21.18 -3.46
CA TYR A 223 -10.63 -22.56 -3.03
C TYR A 223 -10.16 -23.47 -4.18
N PRO A 224 -9.31 -24.47 -3.89
CA PRO A 224 -8.86 -25.43 -4.88
C PRO A 224 -9.96 -26.45 -5.19
N VAL A 225 -9.90 -27.00 -6.40
CA VAL A 225 -10.71 -28.17 -6.78
C VAL A 225 -10.11 -29.41 -6.12
N THR A 226 -10.91 -30.12 -5.33
CA THR A 226 -10.51 -31.38 -4.67
C THR A 226 -11.50 -32.49 -4.99
N THR A 227 -11.16 -33.74 -4.66
CA THR A 227 -12.11 -34.85 -4.85
C THR A 227 -13.33 -34.71 -3.93
N GLN A 228 -13.17 -34.10 -2.75
CA GLN A 228 -14.26 -33.81 -1.81
C GLN A 228 -15.05 -32.54 -2.18
N ASN A 229 -14.43 -31.59 -2.89
CA ASN A 229 -15.07 -30.38 -3.39
C ASN A 229 -14.72 -30.16 -4.88
N PRO A 230 -15.42 -30.83 -5.81
CA PRO A 230 -15.14 -30.71 -7.24
C PRO A 230 -15.51 -29.36 -7.83
N ASN A 231 -16.43 -28.61 -7.19
CA ASN A 231 -16.96 -27.34 -7.69
C ASN A 231 -16.91 -26.25 -6.60
N PRO A 232 -15.71 -25.81 -6.18
CA PRO A 232 -15.55 -24.77 -5.18
C PRO A 232 -16.15 -23.45 -5.68
N THR A 233 -16.83 -22.73 -4.80
CA THR A 233 -17.37 -21.40 -5.07
C THR A 233 -17.00 -20.46 -3.92
N PRO A 234 -16.09 -19.49 -4.12
CA PRO A 234 -15.36 -19.18 -5.35
C PRO A 234 -14.14 -20.11 -5.59
N ARG A 235 -13.95 -20.55 -6.83
CA ARG A 235 -12.78 -21.34 -7.28
C ARG A 235 -11.55 -20.48 -7.51
N HIS A 236 -10.36 -21.07 -7.47
CA HIS A 236 -9.16 -20.40 -7.96
C HIS A 236 -9.32 -19.92 -9.41
N LEU A 237 -8.74 -18.75 -9.71
CA LEU A 237 -8.87 -18.10 -11.01
C LEU A 237 -7.95 -18.75 -12.05
N THR A 238 -8.30 -18.61 -13.32
CA THR A 238 -7.52 -19.13 -14.44
C THR A 238 -7.36 -18.04 -15.49
N VAL A 239 -6.13 -17.65 -15.77
CA VAL A 239 -5.83 -16.65 -16.78
C VAL A 239 -5.53 -17.34 -18.11
N VAL A 240 -6.16 -16.87 -19.19
CA VAL A 240 -5.93 -17.34 -20.56
C VAL A 240 -5.26 -16.21 -21.36
N LYS A 241 -4.35 -16.58 -22.28
CA LYS A 241 -3.63 -15.60 -23.12
C LYS A 241 -4.61 -14.72 -23.90
N LYS A 242 -4.33 -13.41 -23.94
CA LYS A 242 -5.07 -12.37 -24.68
C LYS A 242 -6.57 -12.33 -24.35
N LYS A 243 -6.95 -12.79 -23.17
CA LYS A 243 -8.33 -12.74 -22.67
C LYS A 243 -8.35 -12.02 -21.33
N ALA A 244 -9.39 -11.22 -21.12
CA ALA A 244 -9.71 -10.73 -19.79
C ALA A 244 -10.41 -11.84 -18.99
N GLU A 245 -9.84 -12.16 -17.83
CA GLU A 245 -10.47 -13.03 -16.84
C GLU A 245 -10.86 -12.18 -15.63
N THR A 246 -12.15 -12.14 -15.35
CA THR A 246 -12.70 -11.50 -14.14
C THR A 246 -13.16 -12.60 -13.19
N GLY A 247 -12.60 -12.63 -11.99
CA GLY A 247 -13.04 -13.57 -10.96
C GLY A 247 -14.42 -13.22 -10.38
N PRO A 248 -15.11 -14.17 -9.73
CA PRO A 248 -16.30 -13.83 -8.95
C PRO A 248 -15.96 -12.81 -7.86
N SER A 249 -16.90 -11.92 -7.56
CA SER A 249 -16.72 -10.92 -6.51
C SER A 249 -16.48 -11.58 -5.15
N LEU A 250 -15.43 -11.15 -4.46
CA LEU A 250 -15.14 -11.58 -3.09
C LEU A 250 -15.83 -10.63 -2.12
N MET A 251 -16.73 -11.18 -1.31
CA MET A 251 -17.59 -10.43 -0.39
C MET A 251 -16.92 -10.29 0.98
N MET A 252 -16.90 -9.07 1.54
CA MET A 252 -16.45 -8.80 2.90
C MET A 252 -17.63 -8.38 3.79
N ARG A 253 -17.69 -8.91 5.01
CA ARG A 253 -18.74 -8.61 6.00
C ARG A 253 -18.12 -8.02 7.25
N ASN A 254 -18.84 -7.13 7.92
CA ASN A 254 -18.38 -6.53 9.18
C ASN A 254 -18.61 -7.53 10.32
N VAL A 255 -17.56 -7.84 11.08
CA VAL A 255 -17.59 -8.83 12.16
C VAL A 255 -18.46 -8.36 13.33
N GLU A 256 -18.46 -7.07 13.64
CA GLU A 256 -19.21 -6.52 14.79
C GLU A 256 -20.74 -6.48 14.55
N ARG A 257 -21.20 -6.53 13.29
CA ARG A 257 -22.64 -6.55 12.97
C ARG A 257 -23.25 -7.96 13.02
N GLU A 258 -22.44 -9.01 12.99
CA GLU A 258 -22.92 -10.40 13.11
C GLU A 258 -23.07 -10.84 14.57
N GLU A 259 -22.34 -10.25 15.54
CA GLU A 259 -22.55 -10.53 16.97
C GLU A 259 -23.78 -9.81 17.57
N ALA A 260 -24.38 -8.88 16.83
CA ALA A 260 -25.55 -8.10 17.24
C ALA A 260 -26.88 -8.63 16.66
N ARG A 261 -26.90 -9.82 16.06
CA ARG A 261 -28.08 -10.51 15.50
C ARG A 261 -28.19 -11.92 16.04
#